data_AF-A0A2M7YUY2-F1
#
_entry.id   AF-A0A2M7YUY2-F1
#
_cell.length_a   1.000
_cell.length_b   1.000
_cell.length_c   1.000
_cell.angle_alpha   90.00
_cell.angle_beta   90.00
_cell.angle_gamma   90.00
#
_symmetry.space_group_name_H-M   'P 1'
#
loop_
_entity.id
_entity.type
_entity.pdbx_description
1 polymer ?
#
loop_
_entity_poly.entity_id
_entity_poly.type
_entity_poly.pdbx_seq_one_letter_code
_entity_poly.pdbx_strand_id
1 'polypeptide(L)'
;MRPSPKGSRSRSASPPSAASTPGRNDLTGPRPVLRYGNPVLRAVCVPADPGSPAVVDVLTALWSALDAEDGVGLAAPQIGVRQRILVVRTSPGRGKAVRLEMVNPRLKGSFGPQMVFEEGCLSFPGLYLPVIRPVGVEVEFFDRDGKPRTLRDRDLMARIVQHEMDHLDGGLFIDRVPRWRRFLSLPRLMGIRLSRLVKREAVER
;
A
#
# COMPACT_ATOMS: atom_id res chain seq x y z
N MET A 1 27.04 -19.58 -73.65
CA MET A 1 28.01 -19.70 -72.54
C MET A 1 27.30 -19.35 -71.23
N ARG A 2 27.42 -20.23 -70.23
CA ARG A 2 27.03 -20.12 -68.80
C ARG A 2 27.61 -18.86 -68.11
N PRO A 3 27.26 -18.52 -66.83
CA PRO A 3 26.23 -19.08 -65.94
C PRO A 3 25.43 -18.03 -65.11
N SER A 4 24.39 -18.49 -64.42
CA SER A 4 23.79 -17.84 -63.24
C SER A 4 24.74 -17.81 -62.02
N PRO A 5 24.58 -16.84 -61.12
CA PRO A 5 24.71 -17.09 -59.68
C PRO A 5 23.52 -16.50 -58.90
N LYS A 6 22.77 -17.34 -58.18
CA LYS A 6 22.88 -17.64 -56.74
C LYS A 6 22.37 -16.51 -55.81
N GLY A 7 21.13 -16.73 -55.35
CA GLY A 7 20.59 -16.53 -54.00
C GLY A 7 21.13 -15.41 -53.11
N SER A 8 20.23 -14.49 -52.74
CA SER A 8 20.32 -13.79 -51.45
C SER A 8 19.22 -14.32 -50.53
N ARG A 9 19.65 -14.90 -49.42
CA ARG A 9 18.80 -15.43 -48.35
C ARG A 9 18.15 -14.26 -47.60
N SER A 10 16.84 -14.33 -47.42
CA SER A 10 16.13 -13.51 -46.44
C SER A 10 16.72 -13.79 -45.05
N ARG A 11 17.30 -12.78 -44.42
CA ARG A 11 17.63 -12.84 -43.00
C ARG A 11 16.34 -12.60 -42.23
N SER A 12 15.67 -13.67 -41.83
CA SER A 12 14.67 -13.62 -40.77
C SER A 12 15.38 -13.19 -39.48
N ALA A 13 15.20 -11.93 -39.10
CA ALA A 13 15.62 -11.48 -37.78
C ALA A 13 14.70 -12.17 -36.75
N SER A 14 15.23 -13.17 -36.07
CA SER A 14 14.62 -13.69 -34.85
C SER A 14 14.48 -12.55 -33.85
N PRO A 15 13.34 -12.41 -33.15
CA PRO A 15 13.22 -11.40 -32.11
C PRO A 15 14.24 -11.70 -31.00
N PRO A 16 14.87 -10.67 -30.41
CA PRO A 16 15.77 -10.89 -29.30
C PRO A 16 15.02 -11.56 -28.14
N SER A 17 15.64 -12.64 -27.66
CA SER A 17 15.32 -13.41 -26.47
C SER A 17 14.80 -12.53 -25.34
N ALA A 18 13.69 -12.96 -24.74
CA ALA A 18 13.06 -12.34 -23.58
C ALA A 18 14.12 -11.94 -22.54
N ALA A 19 14.24 -10.63 -22.33
CA ALA A 19 14.99 -10.10 -21.21
C ALA A 19 14.39 -10.68 -19.92
N SER A 20 15.26 -11.28 -19.11
CA SER A 20 14.97 -11.83 -17.80
C SER A 20 14.24 -10.81 -16.94
N THR A 21 12.99 -11.12 -16.59
CA THR A 21 12.20 -10.35 -15.63
C THR A 21 12.97 -10.22 -14.31
N PRO A 22 13.23 -9.00 -13.80
CA PRO A 22 13.91 -8.83 -12.53
C PRO A 22 13.00 -9.33 -11.41
N GLY A 23 13.53 -10.26 -10.61
CA GLY A 23 13.10 -10.62 -9.26
C GLY A 23 11.59 -10.75 -9.03
N ARG A 24 11.07 -11.98 -9.12
CA ARG A 24 9.85 -12.31 -8.37
C ARG A 24 10.18 -12.04 -6.90
N ASN A 25 9.67 -10.93 -6.36
CA ASN A 25 9.65 -10.72 -4.91
C ASN A 25 8.85 -11.88 -4.35
N ASP A 26 9.53 -12.80 -3.67
CA ASP A 26 8.87 -13.87 -2.96
C ASP A 26 7.99 -13.25 -1.86
N LEU A 27 6.67 -13.34 -2.05
CA LEU A 27 5.66 -12.84 -1.13
C LEU A 27 5.16 -13.96 -0.20
N THR A 28 5.75 -15.16 -0.26
CA THR A 28 5.29 -16.34 0.50
C THR A 28 5.67 -16.34 1.99
N GLY A 29 6.35 -15.30 2.47
CA GLY A 29 6.78 -15.15 3.87
C GLY A 29 6.30 -13.85 4.54
N PRO A 30 6.29 -13.80 5.89
CA PRO A 30 5.85 -12.62 6.64
C PRO A 30 6.72 -11.41 6.32
N ARG A 31 6.09 -10.30 5.90
CA ARG A 31 6.78 -9.05 5.57
C ARG A 31 6.62 -8.05 6.72
N PRO A 32 7.72 -7.52 7.29
CA PRO A 32 7.62 -6.55 8.37
C PRO A 32 7.05 -5.22 7.86
N VAL A 33 6.33 -4.52 8.72
CA VAL A 33 5.85 -3.17 8.42
C VAL A 33 7.03 -2.20 8.36
N LEU A 34 7.18 -1.54 7.22
CA LEU A 34 8.18 -0.51 6.98
C LEU A 34 7.89 0.71 7.85
N ARG A 35 8.94 1.19 8.52
CA ARG A 35 8.84 2.37 9.40
C ARG A 35 9.16 3.66 8.66
N TYR A 36 8.69 4.77 9.23
CA TYR A 36 8.91 6.12 8.73
C TYR A 36 10.37 6.41 8.35
N GLY A 37 10.54 7.15 7.26
CA GLY A 37 11.83 7.41 6.62
C GLY A 37 12.18 6.41 5.52
N ASN A 38 11.42 5.32 5.34
CA ASN A 38 11.55 4.47 4.17
C ASN A 38 10.99 5.19 2.93
N PRO A 39 11.78 5.37 1.85
CA PRO A 39 11.31 6.09 0.67
C PRO A 39 10.10 5.44 -0.01
N VAL A 40 9.90 4.13 0.15
CA VAL A 40 8.73 3.43 -0.40
C VAL A 40 7.42 3.99 0.15
N LEU A 41 7.39 4.44 1.41
CA LEU A 41 6.20 5.03 2.04
C LEU A 41 5.79 6.38 1.45
N ARG A 42 6.68 7.01 0.66
CA ARG A 42 6.43 8.28 -0.04
C ARG A 42 6.19 8.10 -1.53
N ALA A 43 6.31 6.87 -2.04
CA ALA A 43 6.20 6.61 -3.46
C ALA A 43 4.74 6.34 -3.84
N VAL A 44 4.26 7.00 -4.89
CA VAL A 44 2.94 6.69 -5.46
C VAL A 44 2.93 5.25 -5.98
N CYS A 45 1.88 4.53 -5.63
CA CYS A 45 1.68 3.13 -5.99
C CYS A 45 1.07 3.00 -7.39
N VAL A 46 1.49 1.96 -8.13
CA VAL A 46 0.95 1.65 -9.46
C VAL A 46 -0.26 0.72 -9.35
N PRO A 47 -1.21 0.76 -10.30
CA PRO A 47 -2.30 -0.20 -10.34
C PRO A 47 -1.78 -1.64 -10.39
N ALA A 48 -2.48 -2.55 -9.72
CA ALA A 48 -2.31 -3.99 -9.88
C ALA A 48 -3.24 -4.52 -11.00
N ASP A 49 -2.93 -5.68 -11.55
CA ASP A 49 -3.89 -6.43 -12.37
C ASP A 49 -4.83 -7.22 -11.44
N PRO A 50 -6.14 -6.89 -11.34
CA PRO A 50 -7.05 -7.56 -10.41
C PRO A 50 -7.24 -9.06 -10.67
N GLY A 51 -6.97 -9.54 -11.89
CA GLY A 51 -7.06 -10.96 -12.23
C GLY A 51 -5.78 -11.75 -11.93
N SER A 52 -4.71 -11.08 -11.49
CA SER A 52 -3.41 -11.71 -11.29
C SER A 52 -3.36 -12.51 -9.99
N PRO A 53 -2.86 -13.76 -10.00
CA PRO A 53 -2.63 -14.53 -8.77
C PRO A 53 -1.73 -13.81 -7.76
N ALA A 54 -0.81 -12.95 -8.22
CA ALA A 54 0.08 -12.18 -7.37
C ALA A 54 -0.67 -11.22 -6.43
N VAL A 55 -1.89 -10.79 -6.77
CA VAL A 55 -2.75 -9.98 -5.90
C VAL A 55 -3.10 -10.74 -4.62
N VAL A 56 -3.39 -12.04 -4.75
CA VAL A 56 -3.73 -12.90 -3.61
C VAL A 56 -2.54 -13.03 -2.66
N ASP A 57 -1.33 -13.12 -3.20
CA ASP A 57 -0.11 -13.17 -2.39
C ASP A 57 0.11 -11.86 -1.62
N VAL A 58 -0.11 -10.70 -2.26
CA VAL A 58 -0.02 -9.39 -1.59
C VAL A 58 -1.07 -9.26 -0.49
N LEU A 59 -2.32 -9.64 -0.76
CA LEU A 59 -3.41 -9.60 0.24
C LEU A 59 -3.09 -10.50 1.44
N THR A 60 -2.55 -11.69 1.19
CA THR A 60 -2.14 -12.63 2.25
C THR A 60 -1.00 -12.05 3.09
N ALA A 61 0.02 -11.46 2.45
CA ALA A 61 1.12 -10.81 3.13
C ALA A 61 0.66 -9.60 3.97
N LEU A 62 -0.31 -8.82 3.47
CA LEU A 62 -0.90 -7.69 4.18
C LEU A 62 -1.63 -8.14 5.44
N TRP A 63 -2.47 -9.17 5.35
CA TRP A 63 -3.15 -9.70 6.54
C TRP A 63 -2.18 -10.28 7.56
N SER A 64 -1.17 -11.03 7.11
CA SER A 64 -0.15 -11.59 7.99
C SER A 64 0.59 -10.48 8.76
N ALA A 65 0.99 -9.41 8.08
CA ALA A 65 1.65 -8.26 8.71
C ALA A 65 0.70 -7.47 9.64
N LEU A 66 -0.56 -7.31 9.24
CA LEU A 66 -1.56 -6.59 10.02
C LEU A 66 -1.91 -7.34 11.31
N ASP A 67 -2.03 -8.66 11.25
CA ASP A 67 -2.28 -9.53 12.41
C ASP A 67 -1.07 -9.53 13.37
N ALA A 68 0.16 -9.55 12.84
CA ALA A 68 1.38 -9.52 13.65
C ALA A 68 1.57 -8.21 14.44
N GLU A 69 0.99 -7.10 13.99
CA GLU A 69 1.10 -5.79 14.63
C GLU A 69 -0.22 -5.34 15.30
N ASP A 70 -1.21 -6.24 15.40
CA ASP A 70 -2.55 -5.99 15.95
C ASP A 70 -3.22 -4.71 15.42
N GLY A 71 -3.09 -4.44 14.11
CA GLY A 71 -3.64 -3.24 13.49
C GLY A 71 -5.06 -3.41 12.95
N VAL A 72 -5.60 -2.32 12.40
CA VAL A 72 -6.95 -2.29 11.78
C VAL A 72 -6.95 -1.96 10.28
N GLY A 73 -5.84 -1.47 9.74
CA GLY A 73 -5.65 -1.18 8.32
C GLY A 73 -4.18 -1.30 7.93
N LEU A 74 -3.93 -1.69 6.68
CA LEU A 74 -2.59 -1.72 6.10
C LEU A 74 -2.63 -1.62 4.57
N ALA A 75 -1.76 -0.77 4.02
CA ALA A 75 -1.54 -0.63 2.58
C ALA A 75 -0.27 -1.35 2.11
N ALA A 76 -0.29 -1.90 0.90
CA ALA A 76 0.85 -2.58 0.26
C ALA A 76 2.21 -1.86 0.35
N PRO A 77 2.32 -0.52 0.18
CA PRO A 77 3.61 0.17 0.33
C PRO A 77 4.22 0.01 1.73
N GLN A 78 3.41 -0.23 2.77
CA GLN A 78 3.89 -0.47 4.13
C GLN A 78 4.57 -1.82 4.31
N ILE A 79 4.39 -2.77 3.39
CA ILE A 79 5.16 -4.03 3.34
C ILE A 79 6.19 -4.03 2.21
N GLY A 80 6.43 -2.87 1.58
CA GLY A 80 7.40 -2.70 0.51
C GLY A 80 6.88 -3.04 -0.90
N VAL A 81 5.58 -3.22 -1.07
CA VAL A 81 4.96 -3.53 -2.37
C VAL A 81 4.32 -2.27 -2.94
N ARG A 82 4.78 -1.79 -4.10
CA ARG A 82 4.29 -0.54 -4.71
C ARG A 82 3.03 -0.71 -5.56
N GLN A 83 2.05 -1.45 -5.06
CA GLN A 83 0.78 -1.68 -5.75
C GLN A 83 -0.38 -1.00 -5.01
N ARG A 84 -1.43 -0.60 -5.73
CA ARG A 84 -2.65 -0.01 -5.15
C ARG A 84 -3.52 -1.08 -4.49
N ILE A 85 -3.05 -1.65 -3.39
CA ILE A 85 -3.76 -2.71 -2.64
C ILE A 85 -3.74 -2.34 -1.16
N LEU A 86 -4.89 -2.45 -0.50
CA LEU A 86 -5.01 -2.25 0.94
C LEU A 86 -5.99 -3.25 1.54
N VAL A 87 -5.83 -3.51 2.84
CA VAL A 87 -6.75 -4.32 3.65
C VAL A 87 -7.19 -3.53 4.87
N VAL A 88 -8.45 -3.70 5.26
CA VAL A 88 -9.01 -3.05 6.45
C VAL A 88 -9.91 -4.01 7.21
N ARG A 89 -9.92 -3.91 8.53
CA ARG A 89 -10.88 -4.59 9.39
C ARG A 89 -11.50 -3.66 10.40
N THR A 90 -12.77 -3.92 10.72
CA THR A 90 -13.43 -3.34 11.89
C THR A 90 -14.10 -4.47 12.66
N SER A 91 -14.01 -4.41 13.99
CA SER A 91 -14.79 -5.28 14.87
C SER A 91 -15.78 -4.39 15.63
N PRO A 92 -17.01 -4.18 15.11
CA PRO A 92 -18.01 -3.48 15.90
C PRO A 92 -18.27 -4.29 17.17
N GLY A 93 -18.28 -3.64 18.34
CA GLY A 93 -18.31 -4.32 19.66
C GLY A 93 -19.51 -5.26 19.90
N ARG A 94 -20.52 -5.28 19.02
CA ARG A 94 -21.66 -6.22 19.06
C ARG A 94 -22.02 -6.82 17.68
N GLY A 95 -21.16 -6.70 16.68
CA GLY A 95 -21.45 -7.15 15.30
C GLY A 95 -20.37 -8.07 14.73
N LYS A 96 -20.64 -8.62 13.54
CA LYS A 96 -19.67 -9.45 12.83
C LYS A 96 -18.48 -8.59 12.42
N ALA A 97 -17.27 -9.07 12.70
CA ALA A 97 -16.06 -8.42 12.21
C ALA A 97 -16.11 -8.30 10.68
N VAL A 98 -15.90 -7.09 10.18
CA VAL A 98 -15.82 -6.80 8.75
C VAL A 98 -14.35 -6.85 8.38
N ARG A 99 -14.02 -7.63 7.34
CA ARG A 99 -12.71 -7.62 6.68
C ARG A 99 -12.94 -7.24 5.22
N LEU A 100 -12.21 -6.24 4.73
CA LEU A 100 -12.27 -5.79 3.35
C LEU A 100 -10.88 -5.83 2.74
N GLU A 101 -10.83 -6.33 1.52
CA GLU A 101 -9.65 -6.38 0.66
C GLU A 101 -9.98 -5.48 -0.54
N MET A 102 -9.17 -4.44 -0.77
CA MET A 102 -9.40 -3.49 -1.85
C MET A 102 -8.23 -3.44 -2.81
N VAL A 103 -8.49 -3.85 -4.05
CA VAL A 103 -7.54 -3.80 -5.16
C VAL A 103 -7.92 -2.63 -6.07
N ASN A 104 -6.93 -1.81 -6.40
CA ASN A 104 -7.08 -0.56 -7.14
C ASN A 104 -8.20 0.36 -6.63
N PRO A 105 -8.28 0.65 -5.31
CA PRO A 105 -9.32 1.53 -4.80
C PRO A 105 -9.21 2.94 -5.39
N ARG A 106 -10.36 3.48 -5.78
CA ARG A 106 -10.53 4.82 -6.34
C ARG A 106 -11.60 5.57 -5.54
N LEU A 107 -11.24 6.75 -5.05
CA LEU A 107 -12.17 7.63 -4.36
C LEU A 107 -13.21 8.18 -5.35
N LYS A 108 -14.48 7.91 -5.08
CA LYS A 108 -15.62 8.53 -5.78
C LYS A 108 -16.02 9.84 -5.15
N GLY A 109 -15.94 9.91 -3.83
CA GLY A 109 -16.21 11.11 -3.09
C GLY A 109 -16.01 10.91 -1.60
N SER A 110 -16.01 12.02 -0.88
CA SER A 110 -16.10 12.05 0.56
C SER A 110 -17.29 12.92 0.95
N PHE A 111 -17.91 12.65 2.09
CA PHE A 111 -19.17 13.30 2.46
C PHE A 111 -19.33 13.45 3.98
N GLY A 112 -20.29 14.30 4.34
CA GLY A 112 -20.58 14.65 5.74
C GLY A 112 -19.57 15.65 6.33
N PRO A 113 -19.73 15.99 7.62
CA PRO A 113 -18.87 16.96 8.30
C PRO A 113 -17.42 16.49 8.39
N GLN A 114 -16.52 17.47 8.52
CA GLN A 114 -15.13 17.23 8.92
C GLN A 114 -15.11 16.82 10.40
N MET A 115 -14.40 15.74 10.71
CA MET A 115 -14.26 15.21 12.06
C MET A 115 -12.78 15.11 12.42
N VAL A 116 -12.44 15.61 13.61
CA VAL A 116 -11.13 15.40 14.22
C VAL A 116 -11.15 14.02 14.89
N PHE A 117 -10.17 13.18 14.56
CA PHE A 117 -9.99 11.88 15.19
C PHE A 117 -8.51 11.64 15.45
N GLU A 118 -8.18 10.97 16.56
CA GLU A 118 -6.81 10.59 16.84
C GLU A 118 -6.42 9.38 15.98
N GLU A 119 -5.49 9.58 15.05
CA GLU A 119 -4.97 8.53 14.18
C GLU A 119 -3.60 8.05 14.67
N GLY A 120 -3.41 6.73 14.66
CA GLY A 120 -2.12 6.08 14.69
C GLY A 120 -1.80 5.43 13.35
N CYS A 121 -0.56 4.99 13.16
CA CYS A 121 -0.14 4.29 11.96
C CYS A 121 0.95 3.26 12.32
N LEU A 122 0.86 2.05 11.79
CA LEU A 122 1.87 1.01 12.02
C LEU A 122 3.26 1.42 11.49
N SER A 123 3.32 2.31 10.50
CA SER A 123 4.60 2.88 10.03
C SER A 123 5.22 3.89 11.02
N PHE A 124 4.49 4.30 12.05
CA PHE A 124 4.87 5.28 13.07
C PHE A 124 4.56 4.79 14.50
N PRO A 125 5.28 3.77 15.01
CA PRO A 125 4.97 3.18 16.31
C PRO A 125 4.93 4.22 17.45
N GLY A 126 3.87 4.18 18.24
CA GLY A 126 3.69 5.06 19.41
C GLY A 126 3.39 6.53 19.08
N LEU A 127 3.17 6.89 17.81
CA LEU A 127 2.77 8.24 17.42
C LEU A 127 1.28 8.28 17.09
N TYR A 128 0.56 9.11 17.83
CA TYR A 128 -0.85 9.38 17.66
C TYR A 128 -1.05 10.89 17.51
N LEU A 129 -1.82 11.31 16.50
CA LEU A 129 -2.06 12.73 16.22
C LEU A 129 -3.52 12.98 15.82
N PRO A 130 -4.09 14.15 16.18
CA PRO A 130 -5.43 14.53 15.74
C PRO A 130 -5.42 14.91 14.26
N VAL A 131 -6.17 14.18 13.44
CA VAL A 131 -6.28 14.36 11.99
C VAL A 131 -7.72 14.68 11.60
N ILE A 132 -7.89 15.70 10.75
CA ILE A 132 -9.19 16.12 10.24
C ILE A 132 -9.46 15.40 8.91
N ARG A 133 -10.59 14.69 8.84
CA ARG A 133 -11.12 14.10 7.60
C ARG A 133 -12.63 14.18 7.55
N PRO A 134 -13.24 14.13 6.36
CA PRO A 134 -14.66 13.83 6.19
C PRO A 134 -15.05 12.55 6.95
N VAL A 135 -16.24 12.56 7.56
CA VAL A 135 -16.78 11.40 8.30
C VAL A 135 -17.18 10.23 7.38
N GLY A 136 -17.43 10.48 6.09
CA GLY A 136 -17.88 9.47 5.14
C GLY A 136 -17.05 9.41 3.87
N VAL A 137 -16.98 8.22 3.28
CA VAL A 137 -16.23 7.94 2.04
C VAL A 137 -17.03 7.04 1.11
N GLU A 138 -16.88 7.26 -0.20
CA GLU A 138 -17.34 6.36 -1.24
C GLU A 138 -16.18 5.97 -2.15
N VAL A 139 -15.96 4.67 -2.32
CA VAL A 139 -14.79 4.09 -2.99
C VAL A 139 -15.24 2.98 -3.94
N GLU A 140 -14.77 3.01 -5.18
CA GLU A 140 -14.83 1.88 -6.11
C GLU A 140 -13.53 1.08 -6.04
N PHE A 141 -13.60 -0.24 -6.07
CA PHE A 141 -12.44 -1.13 -6.01
C PHE A 141 -12.76 -2.50 -6.63
N PHE A 142 -11.75 -3.34 -6.80
CA PHE A 142 -11.93 -4.76 -7.10
C PHE A 142 -11.69 -5.60 -5.84
N ASP A 143 -12.52 -6.61 -5.62
CA ASP A 143 -12.29 -7.58 -4.55
C ASP A 143 -11.22 -8.61 -4.93
N ARG A 144 -10.97 -9.57 -4.03
CA ARG A 144 -9.99 -10.66 -4.19
C ARG A 144 -10.17 -11.46 -5.49
N ASP A 145 -11.41 -11.60 -5.96
CA ASP A 145 -11.75 -12.36 -7.16
C ASP A 145 -11.67 -11.48 -8.42
N GLY A 146 -11.22 -10.23 -8.29
CA GLY A 146 -11.20 -9.25 -9.38
C GLY A 146 -12.60 -8.72 -9.74
N LYS A 147 -13.62 -8.90 -8.88
CA LYS A 147 -14.97 -8.39 -9.15
C LYS A 147 -15.09 -6.93 -8.70
N PRO A 148 -15.72 -6.06 -9.50
CA PRO A 148 -15.92 -4.67 -9.12
C PRO A 148 -16.88 -4.57 -7.93
N ARG A 149 -16.53 -3.71 -6.98
CA ARG A 149 -17.29 -3.41 -5.76
C ARG A 149 -17.30 -1.91 -5.51
N THR A 150 -18.31 -1.47 -4.78
CA THR A 150 -18.39 -0.11 -4.26
C THR A 150 -18.61 -0.18 -2.75
N LEU A 151 -17.79 0.54 -1.99
CA LEU A 151 -18.00 0.79 -0.57
C LEU A 151 -18.51 2.22 -0.41
N ARG A 152 -19.61 2.39 0.32
CA ARG A 152 -20.04 3.68 0.85
C ARG A 152 -20.24 3.52 2.35
N ASP A 153 -19.38 4.14 3.15
CA ASP A 153 -19.34 3.93 4.60
C ASP A 153 -19.01 5.23 5.36
N ARG A 154 -19.13 5.19 6.69
CA ARG A 154 -18.88 6.30 7.60
C ARG A 154 -18.03 5.88 8.80
N ASP A 155 -17.71 6.86 9.63
CA ASP A 155 -17.10 6.70 10.94
C ASP A 155 -15.75 5.95 10.86
N LEU A 156 -15.57 4.89 11.65
CA LEU A 156 -14.28 4.20 11.76
C LEU A 156 -13.86 3.54 10.45
N MET A 157 -14.77 2.91 9.70
CA MET A 157 -14.43 2.29 8.42
C MET A 157 -13.98 3.35 7.41
N ALA A 158 -14.74 4.44 7.28
CA ALA A 158 -14.38 5.54 6.40
C ALA A 158 -13.05 6.20 6.81
N ARG A 159 -12.76 6.28 8.11
CA ARG A 159 -11.51 6.81 8.65
C ARG A 159 -10.31 5.95 8.22
N ILE A 160 -10.39 4.64 8.46
CA ILE A 160 -9.30 3.71 8.13
C ILE A 160 -9.08 3.69 6.62
N VAL A 161 -10.15 3.57 5.82
CA VAL A 161 -10.04 3.56 4.35
C VAL A 161 -9.37 4.84 3.84
N GLN A 162 -9.77 6.02 4.32
CA GLN A 162 -9.12 7.27 3.91
C GLN A 162 -7.64 7.34 4.33
N HIS A 163 -7.27 6.76 5.47
CA HIS A 163 -5.88 6.67 5.92
C HIS A 163 -5.06 5.77 4.99
N GLU A 164 -5.54 4.56 4.72
CA GLU A 164 -4.84 3.60 3.86
C GLU A 164 -4.77 4.07 2.41
N MET A 165 -5.78 4.82 1.94
CA MET A 165 -5.74 5.45 0.62
C MET A 165 -4.62 6.49 0.50
N ASP A 166 -4.35 7.29 1.54
CA ASP A 166 -3.23 8.24 1.51
C ASP A 166 -1.89 7.51 1.28
N HIS A 167 -1.71 6.34 1.91
CA HIS A 167 -0.50 5.54 1.72
C HIS A 167 -0.30 5.12 0.26
N LEU A 168 -1.37 4.81 -0.47
CA LEU A 168 -1.28 4.48 -1.90
C LEU A 168 -0.81 5.65 -2.76
N ASP A 169 -1.05 6.88 -2.29
CA ASP A 169 -0.67 8.12 -2.97
C ASP A 169 0.63 8.73 -2.39
N GLY A 170 1.32 8.03 -1.49
CA GLY A 170 2.55 8.50 -0.83
C GLY A 170 2.33 9.57 0.25
N GLY A 171 1.06 9.83 0.60
CA GLY A 171 0.65 10.67 1.71
C GLY A 171 0.78 9.93 3.04
N LEU A 172 1.15 10.66 4.10
CA LEU A 172 1.22 10.14 5.46
C LEU A 172 0.32 10.99 6.34
N PHE A 173 -0.29 10.41 7.39
CA PHE A 173 -1.21 11.14 8.26
C PHE A 173 -0.60 12.41 8.90
N ILE A 174 0.72 12.40 9.14
CA ILE A 174 1.48 13.58 9.62
C ILE A 174 1.43 14.79 8.66
N ASP A 175 1.12 14.59 7.38
CA ASP A 175 1.00 15.66 6.40
C ASP A 175 -0.36 16.36 6.46
N ARG A 176 -1.35 15.72 7.10
CA ARG A 176 -2.67 16.29 7.36
C ARG A 176 -2.76 17.07 8.67
N VAL A 177 -1.69 17.06 9.46
CA VAL A 177 -1.59 17.77 10.73
C VAL A 177 -1.02 19.18 10.48
N PRO A 178 -1.57 20.24 11.09
CA PRO A 178 -1.03 21.59 10.98
C PRO A 178 0.47 21.63 11.33
N ARG A 179 1.26 22.41 10.57
CA ARG A 179 2.73 22.45 10.68
C ARG A 179 3.23 22.65 12.11
N TRP A 180 2.57 23.51 12.89
CA TRP A 180 2.95 23.78 14.28
C TRP A 180 2.78 22.55 15.20
N ARG A 181 1.74 21.74 15.00
CA ARG A 181 1.56 20.47 15.73
C ARG A 181 2.53 19.39 15.25
N ARG A 182 2.89 19.40 13.96
CA ARG A 182 3.93 18.52 13.42
C ARG A 182 5.31 18.82 14.00
N PHE A 183 5.59 20.09 14.34
CA PHE A 183 6.85 20.45 15.01
C PHE A 183 6.99 19.76 16.37
N LEU A 184 5.91 19.69 17.15
CA LEU A 184 5.90 19.02 18.46
C LEU A 184 6.16 17.51 18.38
N SER A 185 5.89 16.87 17.23
CA SER A 185 6.17 15.46 17.01
C SER A 185 7.55 15.16 16.43
N LEU A 186 8.37 16.18 16.11
CA LEU A 186 9.70 16.01 15.53
C LEU A 186 10.63 15.09 16.32
N PRO A 187 10.74 15.20 17.67
CA PRO A 187 11.62 14.29 18.42
C PRO A 187 11.24 12.83 18.23
N ARG A 188 9.94 12.50 18.25
CA ARG A 188 9.43 11.14 18.01
C ARG A 188 9.68 10.68 16.58
N LEU A 189 9.45 11.55 15.60
CA LEU A 189 9.71 11.27 14.18
C LEU A 189 11.19 10.99 13.89
N MET A 190 12.09 11.76 14.50
CA MET A 190 13.53 11.53 14.42
C MET A 190 13.92 10.22 15.10
N GLY A 191 13.34 9.92 16.28
CA GLY A 191 13.56 8.65 16.97
C GLY A 191 13.18 7.44 16.12
N ILE A 192 12.01 7.45 15.47
CA ILE A 192 11.57 6.37 14.58
C ILE A 192 12.53 6.21 13.39
N ARG A 193 12.93 7.32 12.77
CA ARG A 193 13.86 7.31 11.63
C ARG A 193 15.24 6.80 12.01
N LEU A 194 15.78 7.23 13.16
CA LEU A 194 17.09 6.81 13.65
C LEU A 194 17.09 5.33 14.04
N SER A 195 16.04 4.86 14.72
CA SER A 195 15.88 3.46 15.11
C SER A 195 15.91 2.52 13.90
N ARG A 196 15.35 2.96 12.76
CA ARG A 196 15.45 2.24 11.50
C ARG A 196 16.89 2.19 10.95
N LEU A 197 17.64 3.29 11.01
CA LEU A 197 19.01 3.34 10.51
C LEU A 197 19.93 2.42 11.32
N VAL A 198 19.84 2.45 12.65
CA VAL A 198 20.60 1.57 13.55
C VAL A 198 20.30 0.09 13.27
N LYS A 199 19.02 -0.27 13.13
CA LYS A 199 18.63 -1.65 12.79
C LYS A 199 19.17 -2.11 11.43
N ARG A 200 19.33 -1.19 10.47
CA ARG A 200 19.88 -1.52 9.15
C ARG A 200 21.37 -1.85 9.24
N GLU A 201 22.15 -1.02 9.95
CA GLU A 201 23.59 -1.27 10.16
C GLU A 201 23.86 -2.58 10.90
N ALA A 202 22.98 -2.98 11.82
CA ALA A 202 23.10 -4.24 12.56
C ALA A 202 22.83 -5.49 11.70
N VAL A 203 22.10 -5.38 10.58
CA VAL A 203 21.80 -6.49 9.67
C VAL A 203 22.83 -6.61 8.54
N GLU A 204 23.56 -5.53 8.25
CA GLU A 204 24.61 -5.49 7.21
C GLU A 204 26.00 -5.90 7.76
N ARG A 205 26.10 -6.36 9.02
CA ARG A 205 27.31 -6.90 9.66
C ARG A 205 27.17 -8.40 9.92
#